data_AF-A0A4P7ZRZ8-F1
#
_entry.id   AF-A0A4P7ZRZ8-F1
#
_cell.length_a   1.000
_cell.length_b   1.000
_cell.length_c   1.000
_cell.angle_alpha   90.00
_cell.angle_beta   90.00
_cell.angle_gamma   90.00
#
_symmetry.space_group_name_H-M   'P 1'
#
loop_
_entity.id
_entity.type
_entity.pdbx_description
1 polymer ?
#
loop_
_entity_poly.entity_id
_entity_poly.type
_entity_poly.pdbx_seq_one_letter_code
_entity_poly.pdbx_strand_id
1 'polypeptide(L)' 'MTYTVISHDAWGSADVGSFASLEQAREVFQALQNDRWFLADGSVRGLSIVQQTSGSEPCTVERFSFPHT' A
#
# COMPACT_ATOMS: atom_id res chain seq x y z
N MET A 1 -6.47 3.47 15.95
CA MET A 1 -6.57 3.60 14.49
C MET A 1 -5.17 3.38 13.95
N THR A 2 -5.00 2.44 13.05
CA THR A 2 -3.71 2.13 12.41
C THR A 2 -3.89 2.19 10.91
N TYR A 3 -2.83 2.57 10.20
CA TYR A 3 -2.80 2.68 8.75
C TYR A 3 -1.82 1.66 8.21
N THR A 4 -2.31 0.82 7.33
CA THR A 4 -1.58 -0.33 6.85
C THR A 4 -1.37 -0.19 5.36
N VAL A 5 -0.11 -0.20 4.92
CA VAL A 5 0.23 -0.15 3.50
C VAL A 5 0.25 -1.58 2.99
N ILE A 6 -0.56 -1.84 1.97
CA ILE A 6 -0.70 -3.14 1.33
C ILE A 6 -0.20 -3.02 -0.11
N SER A 7 0.72 -3.88 -0.51
CA SER A 7 1.09 -4.05 -1.91
C SER A 7 0.24 -5.13 -2.56
N HIS A 8 -0.25 -4.86 -3.76
CA HIS A 8 -0.98 -5.81 -4.57
C HIS A 8 -0.09 -6.25 -5.72
N ASP A 9 0.26 -7.53 -5.74
CA ASP A 9 1.12 -8.12 -6.75
C ASP A 9 0.39 -9.22 -7.54
N ALA A 10 1.09 -9.90 -8.44
CA ALA A 10 0.53 -10.96 -9.27
C ALA A 10 0.09 -12.20 -8.45
N TRP A 11 0.61 -12.39 -7.25
CA TRP A 11 0.34 -13.53 -6.37
C TRP A 11 -0.65 -13.20 -5.24
N GLY A 12 -0.87 -11.93 -4.95
CA GLY A 12 -1.87 -11.55 -3.95
C GLY A 12 -1.72 -10.13 -3.42
N SER A 13 -2.08 -9.96 -2.14
CA SER A 13 -1.92 -8.72 -1.41
C SER A 13 -1.03 -8.99 -0.21
N ALA A 14 0.04 -8.22 -0.05
CA ALA A 14 1.01 -8.35 1.03
C ALA A 14 1.03 -7.09 1.90
N ASP A 15 1.12 -7.30 3.21
CA ASP A 15 1.30 -6.22 4.17
C ASP A 15 2.74 -5.71 4.09
N VAL A 16 2.91 -4.44 3.73
CA VAL A 16 4.23 -3.81 3.67
C VAL A 16 4.61 -3.22 5.02
N GLY A 17 3.61 -2.74 5.77
CA GLY A 17 3.82 -2.22 7.11
C GLY A 17 2.59 -1.52 7.68
N SER A 18 2.54 -1.49 9.01
CA SER A 18 1.51 -0.82 9.80
C SER A 18 2.07 0.41 10.50
N PHE A 19 1.35 1.52 10.42
CA PHE A 19 1.76 2.84 10.89
C PHE A 19 0.68 3.43 11.80
N ALA A 20 1.11 4.25 12.76
CA ALA A 20 0.19 4.95 13.67
C ALA A 20 -0.48 6.17 12.99
N SER A 21 0.15 6.71 11.94
CA SER A 21 -0.26 7.94 11.27
C SER A 21 -0.40 7.76 9.76
N LEU A 22 -1.41 8.40 9.17
CA LEU A 22 -1.62 8.37 7.72
C LEU A 22 -0.44 8.99 6.96
N GLU A 23 0.19 10.03 7.51
CA GLU A 23 1.33 10.71 6.88
C GLU A 23 2.53 9.77 6.73
N GLN A 24 2.88 9.01 7.78
CA GLN A 24 3.92 7.98 7.69
C GLN A 24 3.58 6.89 6.66
N ALA A 25 2.33 6.41 6.67
CA ALA A 25 1.88 5.44 5.68
C ALA A 25 2.01 6.00 4.26
N ARG A 26 1.67 7.28 4.05
CA ARG A 26 1.82 7.98 2.76
C ARG A 26 3.26 8.16 2.33
N GLU A 27 4.17 8.52 3.24
CA GLU A 27 5.59 8.64 2.91
C GLU A 27 6.14 7.31 2.38
N VAL A 28 5.85 6.20 3.08
CA VAL A 28 6.24 4.87 2.63
C VAL A 28 5.53 4.50 1.32
N PHE A 29 4.23 4.79 1.20
CA PHE A 29 3.46 4.53 -0.02
C PHE A 29 4.06 5.26 -1.25
N GLN A 30 4.44 6.53 -1.11
CA GLN A 30 5.07 7.30 -2.18
C GLN A 30 6.49 6.83 -2.48
N ALA A 31 7.25 6.43 -1.45
CA ALA A 31 8.56 5.83 -1.63
C ALA A 31 8.46 4.53 -2.45
N LEU A 32 7.51 3.66 -2.11
CA LEU A 32 7.24 2.41 -2.81
C LEU A 32 6.75 2.63 -4.25
N GLN A 33 5.95 3.69 -4.50
CA GLN A 33 5.56 4.07 -5.86
C GLN A 33 6.75 4.45 -6.75
N ASN A 34 7.78 5.05 -6.17
CA ASN A 34 8.99 5.45 -6.88
C ASN A 34 10.12 4.42 -6.76
N ASP A 35 9.86 3.30 -6.07
CA ASP A 35 10.87 2.29 -5.85
C ASP A 35 11.13 1.53 -7.15
N ARG A 36 12.42 1.47 -7.50
CA ARG A 36 12.86 0.86 -8.75
C ARG A 36 12.61 -0.65 -8.77
N TRP A 37 12.54 -1.32 -7.62
CA TRP A 37 12.17 -2.73 -7.57
C TRP A 37 10.72 -2.96 -7.93
N PHE A 38 9.81 -2.10 -7.47
CA PHE A 38 8.38 -2.19 -7.81
C PHE A 38 8.14 -1.97 -9.30
N LEU A 39 8.89 -1.04 -9.89
CA LEU A 39 8.82 -0.75 -11.33
C LEU A 39 9.57 -1.78 -12.21
N ALA A 40 10.70 -2.32 -11.75
CA ALA A 40 11.54 -3.21 -12.55
C ALA A 40 11.10 -4.68 -12.49
N ASP A 41 10.57 -5.13 -11.36
CA ASP A 41 10.12 -6.52 -11.19
C ASP A 41 8.78 -6.77 -11.91
N GLY A 42 7.96 -5.73 -12.08
CA GLY A 42 6.66 -5.82 -12.76
C GLY A 42 5.62 -6.69 -12.04
N SER A 43 5.99 -7.32 -10.92
CA SER A 43 5.07 -8.12 -10.12
C SER A 43 4.06 -7.28 -9.37
N VAL A 44 4.42 -6.05 -8.97
CA VAL A 44 3.52 -5.20 -8.18
C VAL A 44 2.59 -4.42 -9.11
N ARG A 45 1.31 -4.73 -9.00
CA ARG A 45 0.21 -4.17 -9.79
C ARG A 45 -0.38 -2.90 -9.17
N GLY A 46 -0.22 -2.74 -7.86
CA GLY A 46 -0.72 -1.57 -7.15
C GLY A 46 -0.35 -1.57 -5.67
N LEU A 47 -0.74 -0.50 -5.00
CA LEU A 47 -0.58 -0.29 -3.58
C LEU A 47 -1.90 0.26 -3.03
N SER A 48 -2.27 -0.11 -1.81
CA SER A 48 -3.41 0.48 -1.09
C SER A 48 -3.02 0.82 0.34
N ILE A 49 -3.57 1.90 0.87
CA ILE A 49 -3.51 2.24 2.29
C ILE A 49 -4.85 1.89 2.90
N VAL A 50 -4.84 1.03 3.90
CA VAL A 50 -6.02 0.57 4.64
C VAL A 50 -5.97 1.13 6.04
N GLN A 51 -7.02 1.81 6.47
CA GLN A 51 -7.21 2.22 7.85
C GLN A 51 -7.94 1.12 8.61
N GLN A 52 -7.29 0.60 9.64
CA GLN A 52 -7.90 -0.27 10.63
C GLN A 52 -8.29 0.52 11.88
N THR A 53 -9.58 0.49 12.19
CA THR A 53 -10.14 0.96 13.44
C THR A 53 -10.54 -0.26 14.25
N SER A 54 -10.06 -0.38 15.49
CA SER A 54 -10.48 -1.47 16.38
C SER A 54 -12.01 -1.46 16.52
N GLY A 55 -12.64 -2.57 16.13
CA GLY A 55 -14.09 -2.73 16.17
C GLY A 55 -14.85 -2.27 14.93
N SER A 56 -14.16 -1.91 13.84
CA SER A 56 -14.78 -1.62 12.54
C SER A 56 -14.07 -2.35 11.41
N GLU A 57 -14.78 -2.53 10.29
CA GLU A 57 -14.18 -3.12 9.09
C GLU A 57 -13.04 -2.23 8.56
N PRO A 58 -11.96 -2.83 8.03
CA PRO A 58 -10.86 -2.09 7.43
C PRO A 58 -11.37 -1.23 6.26
N CYS A 59 -11.07 0.07 6.30
CA CYS A 59 -11.48 1.02 5.26
C CYS A 59 -10.29 1.35 4.37
N THR A 60 -10.42 1.24 3.05
CA THR A 60 -9.37 1.67 2.13
C THR A 60 -9.36 3.19 2.04
N VAL A 61 -8.29 3.82 2.51
CA VAL A 61 -8.11 5.28 2.51
C VAL A 61 -7.60 5.76 1.16
N GLU A 62 -6.62 5.04 0.61
CA GLU A 62 -5.93 5.43 -0.61
C GLU A 62 -5.61 4.19 -1.43
N ARG A 63 -5.70 4.29 -2.75
CA ARG A 63 -5.36 3.21 -3.67
C ARG A 63 -4.65 3.77 -4.88
N PHE A 64 -3.58 3.11 -5.26
CA PHE A 64 -2.77 3.41 -6.42
C PHE A 64 -2.57 2.15 -7.24
N SER A 65 -2.67 2.27 -8.55
CA SER A 65 -2.39 1.18 -9.49
C SER A 65 -1.24 1.63 -10.38
N PHE A 66 -0.23 0.78 -10.54
CA PHE A 66 0.85 1.10 -11.48
C PHE A 66 0.31 1.05 -12.91
N PRO A 67 0.73 1.98 -13.79
CA PRO A 67 0.37 1.92 -15.19
C PRO A 67 1.04 0.69 -15.82
N HIS A 68 0.25 -0.32 -16.17
CA HIS A 68 0.73 -1.43 -17.00
C HIS A 68 0.85 -0.92 -18.44
N THR A 69 2.07 -0.66 -18.91
CA THR A 69 2.38 -0.47 -20.34
C THR A 69 2.53 -1.78 -21.06
#